data_AF-A0A4R9FLH3-F1
#
_entry.id   AF-A0A4R9FLH3-F1
#
_cell.length_a   1.000
_cell.length_b   1.000
_cell.length_c   1.000
_cell.angle_alpha   90.00
_cell.angle_beta   90.00
_cell.angle_gamma   90.00
#
_symmetry.space_group_name_H-M   'P 1'
#
loop_
_entity.id
_entity.type
_entity.pdbx_description
1 polymer ?
#
loop_
_entity_poly.entity_id
_entity_poly.type
_entity_poly.pdbx_seq_one_letter_code
_entity_poly.pdbx_strand_id
1 'polypeptide(L)'
;MKYLILLFLIFIISLHAQTSIAKHPCSALKTKNEQKECFLKEYKSADKELNEVYKNIRKSLSPENEEELKKVQRPWIGYRDGLCEGPMYSGDETGIETIACKTETTRERTSYLRKVWNLGKFPKDGIGSYTDGFGGRLKLFRKKGKPVHFELGVVRGPTAHLGEMDGDWTPNQEGKWTWSSPANCKAEDPECCILKFQTFDARIEVEEISCSAFHGARAYFGGDYRYEFK
;
A
#
# COMPACT_ATOMS: atom_id res chain seq x y z
N MET A 1 -63.14 -18.31 8.59
CA MET A 1 -62.79 -17.34 7.52
C MET A 1 -62.42 -15.96 8.09
N LYS A 2 -61.35 -15.86 8.89
CA LYS A 2 -60.82 -14.55 9.37
C LYS A 2 -59.28 -14.46 9.41
N TYR A 3 -58.58 -15.51 8.95
CA TYR A 3 -57.11 -15.57 8.93
C TYR A 3 -56.53 -15.76 7.53
N LEU A 4 -57.29 -15.44 6.48
CA LEU A 4 -56.84 -15.56 5.08
C LEU A 4 -56.66 -14.21 4.37
N ILE A 5 -56.72 -13.09 5.12
CA ILE A 5 -56.52 -11.73 4.58
C ILE A 5 -55.33 -11.02 5.27
N LEU A 6 -54.63 -11.71 6.20
CA LEU A 6 -53.47 -11.16 6.90
C LEU A 6 -52.16 -11.86 6.53
N LEU A 7 -52.01 -12.26 5.26
CA LEU A 7 -50.78 -12.86 4.72
C LEU A 7 -50.36 -12.24 3.38
N PHE A 8 -50.90 -11.07 3.03
CA PHE A 8 -50.63 -10.38 1.76
C PHE A 8 -50.09 -8.95 1.97
N LEU A 9 -49.37 -8.71 3.07
CA LEU A 9 -48.78 -7.42 3.43
C LEU A 9 -47.33 -7.54 3.95
N ILE A 10 -46.60 -8.57 3.52
CA ILE A 10 -45.15 -8.72 3.75
C ILE A 10 -44.43 -8.93 2.42
N PHE A 11 -44.82 -8.18 1.40
CA PHE A 11 -44.06 -8.10 0.16
C PHE A 11 -43.86 -6.63 -0.19
N ILE A 12 -42.62 -6.31 -0.54
CA ILE A 12 -42.17 -5.04 -1.14
C ILE A 12 -41.93 -3.86 -0.18
N ILE A 13 -40.87 -3.94 0.63
CA ILE A 13 -39.98 -2.77 0.84
C ILE A 13 -38.52 -3.27 0.86
N SER A 14 -38.01 -3.66 -0.31
CA SER A 14 -36.56 -3.69 -0.52
C SER A 14 -36.15 -2.30 -1.02
N LEU A 15 -35.95 -1.37 -0.09
CA LEU A 15 -35.29 -0.09 -0.37
C LEU A 15 -33.86 -0.41 -0.81
N HIS A 16 -33.62 -0.44 -2.12
CA HIS A 16 -32.26 -0.37 -2.65
C HIS A 16 -31.78 1.05 -2.41
N ALA A 17 -30.98 1.25 -1.36
CA ALA A 17 -30.20 2.46 -1.20
C ALA A 17 -29.19 2.53 -2.35
N GLN A 18 -29.56 3.21 -3.44
CA GLN A 18 -28.59 3.63 -4.44
C GLN A 18 -27.74 4.75 -3.81
N THR A 19 -26.61 4.38 -3.22
CA THR A 19 -25.57 5.33 -2.88
C THR A 19 -25.07 5.96 -4.18
N SER A 20 -25.53 7.16 -4.50
CA SER A 20 -24.97 7.94 -5.61
C SER A 20 -23.52 8.29 -5.25
N ILE A 21 -22.55 7.67 -5.94
CA ILE A 21 -21.17 8.14 -5.89
C ILE A 21 -21.18 9.54 -6.48
N ALA A 22 -20.83 10.54 -5.67
CA ALA A 22 -20.71 11.92 -6.15
C ALA A 22 -19.72 11.93 -7.31
N LYS A 23 -20.15 12.39 -8.49
CA LYS A 23 -19.26 12.52 -9.65
C LYS A 23 -18.16 13.52 -9.30
N HIS A 24 -16.92 13.17 -9.65
CA HIS A 24 -15.77 14.05 -9.46
C HIS A 24 -16.02 15.41 -10.13
N PRO A 25 -15.69 16.56 -9.51
CA PRO A 25 -16.02 17.88 -10.06
C PRO A 25 -15.50 18.09 -11.49
N CYS A 26 -14.27 17.65 -11.78
CA CYS A 26 -13.72 17.72 -13.14
C CYS A 26 -14.54 16.92 -14.17
N SER A 27 -15.19 15.81 -13.77
CA SER A 27 -16.00 14.97 -14.67
C SER A 27 -17.34 15.62 -15.05
N ALA A 28 -17.75 16.69 -14.36
CA ALA A 28 -18.97 17.43 -14.68
C ALA A 28 -18.77 18.48 -15.79
N LEU A 29 -17.53 18.73 -16.22
CA LEU A 29 -17.22 19.69 -17.29
C LEU A 29 -17.72 19.21 -18.66
N LYS A 30 -18.09 20.16 -19.52
CA LYS A 30 -18.85 19.89 -20.75
C LYS A 30 -18.03 19.17 -21.81
N THR A 31 -16.76 19.57 -22.00
CA THR A 31 -15.90 18.99 -23.04
C THR A 31 -14.79 18.13 -22.46
N LYS A 32 -14.33 17.12 -23.21
CA LYS A 32 -13.20 16.27 -22.80
C LYS A 32 -11.90 17.06 -22.58
N ASN A 33 -11.68 18.14 -23.34
CA ASN A 33 -10.52 19.02 -23.15
C ASN A 33 -10.60 19.76 -21.81
N GLU A 34 -11.75 20.35 -21.46
CA GLU A 34 -11.94 21.00 -20.16
C GLU A 34 -11.79 20.00 -19.01
N GLN A 35 -12.33 18.78 -19.14
CA GLN A 35 -12.14 17.70 -18.17
C GLN A 35 -10.66 17.40 -17.97
N LYS A 36 -9.91 17.18 -19.06
CA LYS A 36 -8.47 16.87 -19.03
C LYS A 36 -7.66 18.00 -18.41
N GLU A 37 -7.92 19.25 -18.79
CA GLU A 37 -7.25 20.42 -18.20
C GLU A 37 -7.51 20.54 -16.70
N CYS A 38 -8.73 20.23 -16.24
CA CYS A 38 -9.07 20.20 -14.82
C CYS A 38 -8.25 19.14 -14.06
N PHE A 39 -8.22 17.90 -14.55
CA PHE A 39 -7.40 16.84 -13.95
C PHE A 39 -5.90 17.14 -13.99
N LEU A 40 -5.39 17.78 -15.06
CA LEU A 40 -4.01 18.23 -15.13
C LEU A 40 -3.66 19.27 -14.05
N LYS A 41 -4.60 20.18 -13.74
CA LYS A 41 -4.40 21.16 -12.65
C LYS A 41 -4.30 20.46 -11.30
N GLU A 42 -5.14 19.46 -11.05
CA GLU A 42 -5.05 18.67 -9.82
C GLU A 42 -3.74 17.90 -9.72
N TYR A 43 -3.32 17.25 -10.80
CA TYR A 43 -2.04 16.54 -10.82
C TYR A 43 -0.86 17.46 -10.53
N LYS A 44 -0.82 18.64 -11.18
CA LYS A 44 0.21 19.66 -10.93
C LYS A 44 0.22 20.13 -9.48
N SER A 45 -0.95 20.26 -8.86
CA SER A 45 -1.06 20.63 -7.44
C SER A 45 -0.50 19.53 -6.54
N ALA A 46 -0.88 18.26 -6.79
CA ALA A 46 -0.37 17.12 -6.02
C ALA A 46 1.15 16.96 -6.16
N ASP A 47 1.68 17.11 -7.37
CA ASP A 47 3.12 17.02 -7.63
C ASP A 47 3.89 18.16 -6.94
N LYS A 48 3.36 19.39 -6.98
CA LYS A 48 3.94 20.52 -6.24
C LYS A 48 4.01 20.22 -4.75
N GLU A 49 2.91 19.73 -4.15
CA GLU A 49 2.86 19.39 -2.72
C GLU A 49 3.87 18.29 -2.36
N LEU A 50 3.95 17.22 -3.16
CA LEU A 50 4.93 16.15 -2.97
C LEU A 50 6.35 16.71 -2.94
N ASN A 51 6.69 17.58 -3.88
CA ASN A 51 8.02 18.18 -3.98
C ASN A 51 8.34 19.10 -2.79
N GLU A 52 7.35 19.86 -2.29
CA GLU A 52 7.51 20.69 -1.10
C GLU A 52 7.74 19.84 0.16
N VAL A 53 6.93 18.79 0.36
CA VAL A 53 7.08 17.85 1.47
C VAL A 53 8.44 17.14 1.43
N TYR A 54 8.82 16.62 0.27
CA TYR A 54 10.11 15.97 0.07
C TYR A 54 11.29 16.90 0.41
N LYS A 55 11.25 18.15 -0.05
CA LYS A 55 12.28 19.15 0.26
C LYS A 55 12.35 19.45 1.76
N ASN A 56 11.21 19.58 2.43
CA ASN A 56 11.16 19.90 3.86
C ASN A 56 11.68 18.74 4.70
N ILE A 57 11.25 17.51 4.41
CA ILE A 57 11.74 16.31 5.09
C ILE A 57 13.26 16.19 4.94
N ARG A 58 13.79 16.33 3.71
CA ARG A 58 15.24 16.22 3.47
C ARG A 58 16.07 17.18 4.32
N LYS A 59 15.58 18.41 4.55
CA LYS A 59 16.29 19.40 5.38
C LYS A 59 16.38 19.00 6.86
N SER A 60 15.48 18.16 7.34
CA SER A 60 15.47 17.70 8.74
C SER A 60 16.17 16.35 8.96
N LEU A 61 16.59 15.66 7.89
CA LEU A 61 17.22 14.35 7.99
C LEU A 61 18.75 14.47 8.17
N SER A 62 19.34 13.45 8.78
CA SER A 62 20.79 13.24 8.72
C SER A 62 21.22 12.95 7.28
N PRO A 63 22.51 13.16 6.93
CA PRO A 63 22.99 12.88 5.57
C PRO A 63 22.70 11.44 5.09
N GLU A 64 22.83 10.46 5.99
CA GLU A 64 22.53 9.05 5.69
C GLU A 64 21.06 8.83 5.36
N ASN A 65 20.14 9.32 6.21
CA ASN A 65 18.70 9.22 5.98
C ASN A 65 18.26 10.03 4.75
N GLU A 66 18.94 11.14 4.45
CA GLU A 66 18.67 11.93 3.24
C GLU A 66 19.01 11.15 1.97
N GLU A 67 20.16 10.47 1.93
CA GLU A 67 20.55 9.60 0.81
C GLU A 67 19.60 8.40 0.68
N GLU A 68 19.17 7.82 1.80
CA GLU A 68 18.19 6.75 1.77
C GLU A 68 16.84 7.22 1.22
N LEU A 69 16.35 8.39 1.65
CA LEU A 69 15.14 8.98 1.10
C LEU A 69 15.26 9.21 -0.42
N LYS A 70 16.41 9.68 -0.92
CA LYS A 70 16.65 9.81 -2.37
C LYS A 70 16.59 8.45 -3.07
N LYS A 71 17.21 7.42 -2.48
CA LYS A 71 17.27 6.05 -3.02
C LYS A 71 15.88 5.46 -3.19
N VAL A 72 14.94 5.73 -2.28
CA VAL A 72 13.56 5.22 -2.39
C VAL A 72 12.62 6.13 -3.17
N GLN A 73 12.88 7.44 -3.24
CA GLN A 73 12.01 8.39 -3.94
C GLN A 73 12.19 8.35 -5.46
N ARG A 74 13.41 8.11 -5.96
CA ARG A 74 13.65 8.04 -7.42
C ARG A 74 12.92 6.86 -8.08
N PRO A 75 13.03 5.61 -7.58
CA PRO A 75 12.31 4.48 -8.17
C PRO A 75 10.78 4.60 -8.07
N TRP A 76 10.28 5.33 -7.05
CA TRP A 76 8.85 5.57 -6.91
C TRP A 76 8.23 6.28 -8.12
N ILE A 77 8.97 7.14 -8.81
CA ILE A 77 8.49 7.78 -10.05
C ILE A 77 8.18 6.71 -11.11
N GLY A 78 9.10 5.77 -11.30
CA GLY A 78 8.91 4.65 -12.23
C GLY A 78 7.78 3.71 -11.80
N TYR A 79 7.61 3.47 -10.50
CA TYR A 79 6.47 2.73 -9.97
C TYR A 79 5.13 3.41 -10.31
N ARG A 80 5.01 4.73 -10.04
CA ARG A 80 3.80 5.51 -10.37
C ARG A 80 3.49 5.43 -11.86
N ASP A 81 4.48 5.69 -12.71
CA ASP A 81 4.27 5.73 -14.15
C ASP A 81 3.92 4.34 -14.69
N GLY A 82 4.60 3.28 -14.23
CA GLY A 82 4.27 1.90 -14.60
C GLY A 82 2.90 1.42 -14.10
N LEU A 83 2.44 1.90 -12.94
CA LEU A 83 1.09 1.64 -12.42
C LEU A 83 0.03 2.34 -13.28
N CYS A 84 0.23 3.63 -13.57
CA CYS A 84 -0.77 4.48 -14.20
C CYS A 84 -0.78 4.46 -15.73
N GLU A 85 0.27 3.95 -16.37
CA GLU A 85 0.36 3.75 -17.83
C GLU A 85 0.39 2.27 -18.19
N GLY A 86 0.14 1.38 -17.21
CA GLY A 86 0.11 -0.05 -17.40
C GLY A 86 -1.14 -0.53 -18.15
N PRO A 87 -1.27 -1.87 -18.37
CA PRO A 87 -2.36 -2.45 -19.17
C PRO A 87 -3.77 -2.07 -18.74
N MET A 88 -3.98 -1.78 -17.44
CA MET A 88 -5.26 -1.33 -16.90
C MET A 88 -5.76 -0.03 -17.54
N TYR A 89 -4.86 0.84 -17.99
CA TYR A 89 -5.16 2.14 -18.61
C TYR A 89 -4.99 2.13 -20.14
N SER A 90 -4.81 0.96 -20.75
CA SER A 90 -4.60 0.84 -22.21
C SER A 90 -5.77 1.34 -23.06
N GLY A 91 -6.98 1.39 -22.49
CA GLY A 91 -8.18 1.95 -23.12
C GLY A 91 -8.41 3.45 -22.88
N ASP A 92 -7.53 4.13 -22.14
CA ASP A 92 -7.69 5.57 -21.84
C ASP A 92 -7.26 6.46 -23.02
N GLU A 93 -8.12 6.55 -24.03
CA GLU A 93 -7.88 7.37 -25.23
C GLU A 93 -7.67 8.87 -24.91
N THR A 94 -8.28 9.34 -23.81
CA THR A 94 -8.23 10.76 -23.43
C THR A 94 -7.02 11.12 -22.58
N GLY A 95 -6.41 10.13 -21.93
CA GLY A 95 -5.38 10.28 -20.90
C GLY A 95 -5.92 10.76 -19.54
N ILE A 96 -7.25 10.88 -19.37
CA ILE A 96 -7.85 11.43 -18.15
C ILE A 96 -7.68 10.45 -16.98
N GLU A 97 -7.90 9.15 -17.21
CA GLU A 97 -7.79 8.13 -16.17
C GLU A 97 -6.34 7.96 -15.72
N THR A 98 -5.41 8.02 -16.67
CA THR A 98 -3.96 8.05 -16.44
C THR A 98 -3.57 9.22 -15.54
N ILE A 99 -4.06 10.43 -15.85
CA ILE A 99 -3.77 11.64 -15.05
C ILE A 99 -4.39 11.51 -13.65
N ALA A 100 -5.62 11.00 -13.54
CA ALA A 100 -6.27 10.79 -12.26
C ALA A 100 -5.51 9.79 -11.39
N CYS A 101 -5.06 8.66 -11.97
CA CYS A 101 -4.20 7.69 -11.29
C CYS A 101 -2.92 8.34 -10.78
N LYS A 102 -2.19 9.07 -11.64
CA LYS A 102 -0.94 9.75 -11.26
C LYS A 102 -1.18 10.75 -10.14
N THR A 103 -2.32 11.44 -10.15
CA THR A 103 -2.73 12.37 -9.09
C THR A 103 -2.88 11.65 -7.77
N GLU A 104 -3.65 10.57 -7.73
CA GLU A 104 -3.91 9.85 -6.48
C GLU A 104 -2.66 9.18 -5.93
N THR A 105 -1.90 8.47 -6.77
CA THR A 105 -0.62 7.86 -6.34
C THR A 105 0.36 8.91 -5.82
N THR A 106 0.35 10.14 -6.36
CA THR A 106 1.19 11.25 -5.87
C THR A 106 0.70 11.78 -4.51
N ARG A 107 -0.61 11.87 -4.28
CA ARG A 107 -1.20 12.23 -2.98
C ARG A 107 -0.88 11.16 -1.92
N GLU A 108 -1.06 9.89 -2.26
CA GLU A 108 -0.69 8.76 -1.39
C GLU A 108 0.79 8.79 -1.03
N ARG A 109 1.67 9.08 -1.99
CA ARG A 109 3.11 9.20 -1.72
C ARG A 109 3.42 10.35 -0.78
N THR A 110 2.76 11.48 -0.95
CA THR A 110 2.90 12.63 -0.04
C THR A 110 2.51 12.24 1.38
N SER A 111 1.39 11.52 1.54
CA SER A 111 0.96 10.96 2.84
C SER A 111 1.98 9.97 3.40
N TYR A 112 2.48 9.03 2.59
CA TYR A 112 3.53 8.10 2.97
C TYR A 112 4.77 8.83 3.50
N LEU A 113 5.29 9.82 2.78
CA LEU A 113 6.46 10.58 3.19
C LEU A 113 6.25 11.25 4.55
N ARG A 114 5.09 11.89 4.76
CA ARG A 114 4.75 12.50 6.05
C ARG A 114 4.71 11.49 7.19
N LYS A 115 4.15 10.30 6.94
CA LYS A 115 3.95 9.27 7.97
C LYS A 115 5.23 8.55 8.38
N VAL A 116 6.17 8.33 7.47
CA VAL A 116 7.30 7.42 7.75
C VAL A 116 8.66 8.12 7.83
N TRP A 117 8.76 9.37 7.36
CA TRP A 117 10.01 10.15 7.38
C TRP A 117 9.97 11.38 8.30
N ASN A 118 8.80 11.77 8.81
CA ASN A 118 8.72 12.73 9.90
C ASN A 118 8.92 11.96 11.22
N LEU A 119 10.19 11.72 11.55
CA LEU A 119 10.62 10.78 12.59
C LEU A 119 10.04 11.15 13.97
N GLY A 120 8.98 10.44 14.36
CA GLY A 120 8.37 10.52 15.69
C GLY A 120 9.06 9.60 16.70
N LYS A 121 8.43 9.41 17.86
CA LYS A 121 8.90 8.42 18.85
C LYS A 121 8.62 7.00 18.36
N PHE A 122 9.67 6.26 18.03
CA PHE A 122 9.58 4.85 17.65
C PHE A 122 9.43 3.95 18.91
N PRO A 123 8.45 3.03 18.95
CA PRO A 123 8.27 2.14 20.10
C PRO A 123 9.42 1.14 20.24
N LYS A 124 9.91 0.95 21.46
CA LYS A 124 11.04 0.04 21.76
C LYS A 124 10.76 -1.43 21.43
N ASP A 125 9.49 -1.84 21.44
CA ASP A 125 9.10 -3.21 21.12
C ASP A 125 8.79 -3.41 19.63
N GLY A 126 8.90 -2.37 18.80
CA GLY A 126 8.64 -2.43 17.36
C GLY A 126 7.20 -2.78 16.99
N ILE A 127 6.26 -2.76 17.93
CA ILE A 127 4.87 -3.10 17.61
C ILE A 127 4.21 -1.92 16.90
N GLY A 128 3.55 -2.20 15.77
CA GLY A 128 2.81 -1.20 15.01
C GLY A 128 2.65 -1.58 13.55
N SER A 129 2.42 -0.57 12.72
CA SER A 129 2.19 -0.73 11.29
C SER A 129 3.37 -0.15 10.52
N TYR A 130 3.74 -0.86 9.47
CA TYR A 130 4.84 -0.53 8.60
C TYR A 130 4.37 -0.60 7.14
N THR A 131 5.00 0.19 6.28
CA THR A 131 4.75 0.16 4.85
C THR A 131 6.01 0.49 4.07
N ASP A 132 6.17 -0.12 2.91
CA ASP A 132 7.27 0.18 2.00
C ASP A 132 6.96 1.36 1.05
N GLY A 133 5.71 1.81 1.04
CA GLY A 133 5.24 2.88 0.14
C GLY A 133 5.08 2.46 -1.32
N PHE A 134 5.08 1.15 -1.61
CA PHE A 134 4.89 0.53 -2.93
C PHE A 134 3.74 -0.48 -2.94
N GLY A 135 2.83 -0.39 -1.96
CA GLY A 135 1.69 -1.31 -1.81
C GLY A 135 1.93 -2.46 -0.82
N GLY A 136 3.07 -2.50 -0.14
CA GLY A 136 3.34 -3.44 0.95
C GLY A 136 2.94 -2.89 2.32
N ARG A 137 2.35 -3.75 3.15
CA ARG A 137 1.96 -3.49 4.54
C ARG A 137 2.45 -4.63 5.42
N LEU A 138 3.22 -4.29 6.45
CA LEU A 138 3.63 -5.20 7.51
C LEU A 138 3.06 -4.69 8.82
N LYS A 139 2.44 -5.55 9.61
CA LYS A 139 1.90 -5.20 10.91
C LYS A 139 2.42 -6.16 11.95
N LEU A 140 3.04 -5.60 12.99
CA LEU A 140 3.47 -6.35 14.17
C LEU A 140 2.49 -6.06 15.31
N PHE A 141 1.98 -7.10 15.95
CA PHE A 141 1.06 -6.96 17.08
C PHE A 141 1.19 -8.10 18.07
N ARG A 142 0.78 -7.87 19.32
CA ARG A 142 0.82 -8.86 20.39
C ARG A 142 -0.56 -9.01 21.02
N LYS A 143 -1.10 -10.23 20.98
CA LYS A 143 -2.27 -10.59 21.80
C LYS A 143 -1.82 -10.89 23.23
N LYS A 144 -2.66 -10.60 24.23
CA LYS A 144 -2.32 -10.80 25.65
C LYS A 144 -1.89 -12.25 25.91
N GLY A 145 -0.69 -12.45 26.46
CA GLY A 145 -0.14 -13.78 26.77
C GLY A 145 0.30 -14.61 25.57
N LYS A 146 0.42 -14.00 24.38
CA LYS A 146 0.88 -14.65 23.14
C LYS A 146 2.19 -14.01 22.65
N PRO A 147 2.98 -14.71 21.83
CA PRO A 147 4.10 -14.11 21.12
C PRO A 147 3.64 -12.95 20.23
N VAL A 148 4.60 -12.17 19.73
CA VAL A 148 4.32 -11.18 18.68
C VAL A 148 3.95 -11.95 17.41
N HIS A 149 2.96 -11.44 16.68
CA HIS A 149 2.51 -11.95 15.39
C HIS A 149 2.77 -10.89 14.33
N PHE A 150 3.09 -11.33 13.12
CA PHE A 150 3.17 -10.46 11.95
C PHE A 150 2.07 -10.80 10.95
N GLU A 151 1.49 -9.76 10.35
CA GLU A 151 0.67 -9.86 9.13
C GLU A 151 1.41 -9.10 8.04
N LEU A 152 1.65 -9.74 6.89
CA LEU A 152 2.33 -9.16 5.74
C LEU A 152 1.46 -9.31 4.50
N GLY A 153 1.06 -8.17 3.93
CA GLY A 153 0.26 -8.10 2.74
C GLY A 153 0.88 -7.19 1.70
N VAL A 154 0.78 -7.55 0.43
CA VAL A 154 1.24 -6.73 -0.70
C VAL A 154 0.19 -6.69 -1.80
N VAL A 155 0.04 -5.50 -2.39
CA VAL A 155 -0.67 -5.29 -3.65
C VAL A 155 0.31 -4.65 -4.62
N ARG A 156 0.67 -5.36 -5.69
CA ARG A 156 1.74 -4.94 -6.60
C ARG A 156 1.29 -4.85 -8.05
N GLY A 157 1.91 -3.92 -8.76
CA GLY A 157 1.86 -3.82 -10.21
C GLY A 157 0.51 -3.32 -10.76
N PRO A 158 0.44 -3.10 -12.08
CA PRO A 158 -0.72 -2.51 -12.75
C PRO A 158 -1.96 -3.41 -12.77
N THR A 159 -1.80 -4.69 -12.48
CA THR A 159 -2.85 -5.72 -12.42
C THR A 159 -3.22 -6.12 -11.00
N ALA A 160 -2.74 -5.37 -9.99
CA ALA A 160 -3.07 -5.55 -8.57
C ALA A 160 -2.87 -6.98 -8.07
N HIS A 161 -1.70 -7.57 -8.34
CA HIS A 161 -1.39 -8.89 -7.81
C HIS A 161 -1.28 -8.84 -6.29
N LEU A 162 -1.89 -9.83 -5.64
CA LEU A 162 -2.01 -9.90 -4.19
C LEU A 162 -1.07 -10.96 -3.63
N GLY A 163 -0.51 -10.68 -2.46
CA GLY A 163 0.19 -11.66 -1.63
C GLY A 163 -0.16 -11.37 -0.18
N GLU A 164 -0.50 -12.42 0.57
CA GLU A 164 -0.81 -12.31 2.00
C GLU A 164 -0.16 -13.47 2.74
N MET A 165 0.41 -13.19 3.91
CA MET A 165 0.88 -14.20 4.83
C MET A 165 0.89 -13.65 6.25
N ASP A 166 0.99 -14.56 7.22
CA ASP A 166 1.11 -14.22 8.62
C ASP A 166 1.86 -15.31 9.39
N GLY A 167 2.35 -14.97 10.57
CA GLY A 167 3.06 -15.92 11.43
C GLY A 167 3.59 -15.31 12.72
N ASP A 168 4.18 -16.17 13.55
CA ASP A 168 4.80 -15.75 14.81
C ASP A 168 6.11 -15.00 14.55
N TRP A 169 6.34 -13.87 15.21
CA TRP A 169 7.51 -13.01 15.06
C TRP A 169 8.56 -13.30 16.14
N THR A 170 9.71 -13.86 15.75
CA THR A 170 10.78 -14.30 16.68
C THR A 170 12.19 -13.90 16.22
N PRO A 171 12.55 -12.61 16.22
CA PRO A 171 13.90 -12.16 15.86
C PRO A 171 14.95 -12.60 16.88
N ASN A 172 16.16 -12.85 16.40
CA ASN A 172 17.33 -13.12 17.23
C ASN A 172 17.84 -11.82 17.90
N GLN A 173 18.92 -11.92 18.69
CA GLN A 173 19.51 -10.77 19.38
C GLN A 173 20.07 -9.68 18.43
N GLU A 174 20.36 -10.03 17.18
CA GLU A 174 20.80 -9.08 16.13
C GLU A 174 19.62 -8.47 15.35
N GLY A 175 18.37 -8.78 15.73
CA GLY A 175 17.21 -8.30 15.00
C GLY A 175 16.97 -9.01 13.66
N LYS A 176 17.63 -10.16 13.43
CA LYS A 176 17.46 -10.97 12.23
C LYS A 176 16.53 -12.14 12.49
N TRP A 177 15.79 -12.52 11.46
CA TRP A 177 14.87 -13.63 11.54
C TRP A 177 14.68 -14.29 10.19
N THR A 178 14.52 -15.61 10.16
CA THR A 178 14.11 -16.34 8.97
C THR A 178 12.81 -17.07 9.29
N TRP A 179 11.77 -16.72 8.56
CA TRP A 179 10.48 -17.37 8.62
C TRP A 179 10.32 -18.29 7.43
N SER A 180 9.71 -19.44 7.64
CA SER A 180 9.33 -20.34 6.56
C SER A 180 7.98 -20.98 6.79
N SER A 181 7.23 -21.18 5.71
CA SER A 181 5.99 -21.96 5.69
C SER A 181 5.96 -22.86 4.46
N PRO A 182 5.88 -24.20 4.61
CA PRO A 182 5.94 -24.95 5.86
C PRO A 182 7.25 -24.73 6.65
N ALA A 183 7.25 -24.97 7.97
CA ALA A 183 8.43 -24.72 8.78
C ALA A 183 9.64 -25.55 8.32
N ASN A 184 10.80 -24.90 8.15
CA ASN A 184 12.07 -25.47 7.71
C ASN A 184 12.06 -26.08 6.30
N CYS A 185 11.15 -25.64 5.42
CA CYS A 185 11.20 -25.99 4.01
C CYS A 185 12.41 -25.38 3.29
N LYS A 186 12.75 -25.90 2.12
CA LYS A 186 13.87 -25.44 1.30
C LYS A 186 13.41 -24.53 0.18
N ALA A 187 14.29 -23.67 -0.31
CA ALA A 187 13.96 -22.70 -1.35
C ALA A 187 13.55 -23.36 -2.68
N GLU A 188 14.00 -24.60 -2.93
CA GLU A 188 13.65 -25.38 -4.11
C GLU A 188 12.25 -26.01 -4.03
N ASP A 189 11.64 -26.05 -2.84
CA ASP A 189 10.31 -26.61 -2.65
C ASP A 189 9.26 -25.62 -3.21
N PRO A 190 8.40 -26.02 -4.16
CA PRO A 190 7.50 -25.09 -4.85
C PRO A 190 6.39 -24.53 -3.95
N GLU A 191 6.06 -25.23 -2.86
CA GLU A 191 5.06 -24.81 -1.87
C GLU A 191 5.68 -24.04 -0.69
N CYS A 192 6.98 -23.77 -0.74
CA CYS A 192 7.68 -23.11 0.34
C CYS A 192 7.63 -21.59 0.17
N CYS A 193 7.33 -20.90 1.27
CA CYS A 193 7.62 -19.48 1.41
C CYS A 193 8.71 -19.28 2.46
N ILE A 194 9.80 -18.61 2.10
CA ILE A 194 10.92 -18.25 2.97
C ILE A 194 11.13 -16.75 2.89
N LEU A 195 10.99 -16.09 4.03
CA LEU A 195 11.32 -14.69 4.21
C LEU A 195 12.46 -14.54 5.21
N LYS A 196 13.36 -13.61 4.92
CA LYS A 196 14.28 -13.10 5.93
C LYS A 196 13.89 -11.68 6.31
N PHE A 197 13.90 -11.41 7.60
CA PHE A 197 13.64 -10.10 8.17
C PHE A 197 14.90 -9.60 8.85
N GLN A 198 15.17 -8.30 8.69
CA GLN A 198 16.19 -7.60 9.44
C GLN A 198 15.61 -6.29 9.99
N THR A 199 15.58 -6.18 11.31
CA THR A 199 15.14 -4.95 11.98
C THR A 199 16.28 -3.95 12.06
N PHE A 200 15.96 -2.70 11.73
CA PHE A 200 16.74 -1.51 12.05
C PHE A 200 15.90 -0.67 13.02
N ASP A 201 16.17 0.63 13.16
CA ASP A 201 15.37 1.54 13.98
C ASP A 201 13.89 1.57 13.54
N ALA A 202 13.44 2.60 12.82
CA ALA A 202 12.06 2.70 12.35
C ALA A 202 11.79 1.91 11.05
N ARG A 203 12.59 0.88 10.76
CA ARG A 203 12.59 0.15 9.48
C ARG A 203 12.80 -1.35 9.69
N ILE A 204 12.09 -2.15 8.91
CA ILE A 204 12.27 -3.59 8.78
C ILE A 204 12.51 -3.90 7.31
N GLU A 205 13.65 -4.50 7.00
CA GLU A 205 13.95 -5.02 5.67
C GLU A 205 13.41 -6.44 5.56
N VAL A 206 12.71 -6.73 4.48
CA VAL A 206 12.20 -8.06 4.14
C VAL A 206 12.87 -8.51 2.85
N GLU A 207 13.58 -9.62 2.91
CA GLU A 207 14.12 -10.33 1.74
C GLU A 207 13.25 -11.55 1.48
N GLU A 208 12.75 -11.67 0.26
CA GLU A 208 12.03 -12.85 -0.21
C GLU A 208 13.01 -13.81 -0.88
N ILE A 209 13.12 -15.02 -0.35
CA ILE A 209 14.03 -16.05 -0.89
C ILE A 209 13.28 -16.95 -1.90
N SER A 210 12.08 -17.37 -1.55
CA SER A 210 11.18 -18.15 -2.39
C SER A 210 9.80 -18.06 -1.78
N CYS A 211 8.78 -17.51 -2.45
CA CYS A 211 7.40 -17.43 -1.96
C CYS A 211 6.36 -17.46 -3.09
N SER A 212 6.73 -18.00 -4.25
CA SER A 212 5.92 -17.90 -5.49
C SER A 212 4.51 -18.50 -5.35
N ALA A 213 4.32 -19.49 -4.48
CA ALA A 213 3.00 -20.06 -4.18
C ALA A 213 2.09 -19.17 -3.31
N PHE A 214 2.62 -18.11 -2.69
CA PHE A 214 1.91 -17.30 -1.69
C PHE A 214 1.49 -15.93 -2.23
N HIS A 215 1.79 -15.63 -3.49
CA HIS A 215 1.44 -14.36 -4.09
C HIS A 215 1.22 -14.49 -5.60
N GLY A 216 0.40 -13.61 -6.17
CA GLY A 216 0.22 -13.51 -7.61
C GLY A 216 1.51 -13.14 -8.34
N ALA A 217 1.54 -13.26 -9.66
CA ALA A 217 2.71 -12.89 -10.46
C ALA A 217 3.18 -11.47 -10.09
N ARG A 218 4.43 -11.29 -9.67
CA ARG A 218 5.01 -9.98 -9.30
C ARG A 218 4.49 -9.35 -7.99
N ALA A 219 3.73 -10.07 -7.17
CA ALA A 219 3.35 -9.66 -5.82
C ALA A 219 4.43 -9.98 -4.77
N TYR A 220 5.66 -9.59 -5.06
CA TYR A 220 6.79 -9.87 -4.18
C TYR A 220 6.63 -9.17 -2.82
N PHE A 221 6.96 -9.91 -1.77
CA PHE A 221 6.93 -9.48 -0.37
C PHE A 221 8.16 -8.65 0.02
N GLY A 222 9.27 -8.82 -0.71
CA GLY A 222 10.52 -8.11 -0.42
C GLY A 222 10.39 -6.58 -0.47
N GLY A 223 11.09 -5.88 0.43
CA GLY A 223 11.08 -4.42 0.49
C GLY A 223 11.55 -3.83 1.82
N ASP A 224 11.66 -2.51 1.85
CA ASP A 224 12.02 -1.71 3.03
C ASP A 224 10.75 -1.17 3.71
N TYR A 225 10.27 -1.87 4.74
CA TYR A 225 9.04 -1.51 5.46
C TYR A 225 9.34 -0.52 6.58
N ARG A 226 8.82 0.70 6.46
CA ARG A 226 9.03 1.78 7.43
C ARG A 226 7.83 1.97 8.34
N TYR A 227 8.11 2.23 9.62
CA TYR A 227 7.09 2.43 10.64
C TYR A 227 6.21 3.64 10.30
N GLU A 228 4.90 3.47 10.37
CA GLU A 228 3.91 4.54 10.20
C GLU A 228 3.70 5.26 11.53
N PHE A 229 4.31 6.45 11.66
CA PHE A 229 4.05 7.33 12.80
C PHE A 229 2.61 7.85 12.76
N LYS A 230 2.01 7.97 13.96
CA LYS A 230 0.66 8.50 14.16
C LYS A 230 0.68 10.01 14.34
#